data_AF-A0A7W3JIX5-F1
#
_entry.id   AF-A0A7W3JIX5-F1
#
_cell.length_a   1.000
_cell.length_b   1.000
_cell.length_c   1.000
_cell.angle_alpha   90.00
_cell.angle_beta   90.00
_cell.angle_gamma   90.00
#
_symmetry.space_group_name_H-M   'P 1'
#
loop_
_entity.id
_entity.type
_entity.pdbx_description
1 polymer ?
#
loop_
_entity_poly.entity_id
_entity_poly.type
_entity_poly.pdbx_seq_one_letter_code
_entity_poly.pdbx_strand_id
1 'polypeptide(L)'
;MSSRPRVIVAFVGTALVVGYAVVGSLQVLVWNPLAAVPGATLSEIHVELDRAGQSFSPAPVILWAVLGVAAAASLAVSASRSDGLALSHLAFGYSLLLVGGAPSFFFVAFSPGMQLADGFGISGGDHSPWARPLYVTSFLAMIVAIATAGLAITTSRRRAHTS
;
A
#
# COMPACT_ATOMS: atom_id res chain seq x y z
N MET A 1 28.59 -15.42 1.68
CA MET A 1 27.62 -15.06 2.74
C MET A 1 26.23 -15.47 2.26
N SER A 2 25.44 -16.17 3.08
CA SER A 2 24.21 -16.82 2.63
C SER A 2 23.20 -15.82 2.04
N SER A 3 22.75 -16.04 0.80
CA SER A 3 21.73 -15.22 0.12
C SER A 3 20.31 -15.41 0.71
N ARG A 4 20.11 -16.49 1.47
CA ARG A 4 18.81 -16.89 2.06
C ARG A 4 18.06 -15.77 2.81
N PRO A 5 18.68 -14.97 3.70
CA PRO A 5 17.97 -13.92 4.43
C PRO A 5 17.45 -12.81 3.52
N ARG A 6 18.24 -12.44 2.48
CA ARG A 6 17.84 -11.43 1.50
C ARG A 6 16.66 -11.91 0.65
N VAL A 7 16.70 -13.16 0.22
CA VAL A 7 15.61 -13.78 -0.54
C VAL A 7 14.33 -13.82 0.28
N ILE A 8 14.41 -14.21 1.56
CA ILE A 8 13.25 -14.22 2.46
C ILE A 8 12.67 -12.80 2.63
N VAL A 9 13.50 -11.79 2.91
CA VAL A 9 13.02 -10.41 3.05
C VAL A 9 12.42 -9.88 1.75
N ALA A 10 13.05 -10.15 0.60
CA ALA A 10 12.51 -9.77 -0.70
C ALA A 10 11.16 -10.42 -0.96
N PHE A 11 11.04 -11.73 -0.71
CA PHE A 11 9.82 -12.48 -0.89
C PHE A 11 8.69 -11.97 0.02
N VAL A 12 8.96 -11.87 1.33
CA VAL A 12 7.98 -11.39 2.32
C VAL A 12 7.58 -9.95 2.04
N GLY A 13 8.54 -9.06 1.79
CA GLY A 13 8.27 -7.66 1.46
C GLY A 13 7.43 -7.50 0.19
N THR A 14 7.75 -8.27 -0.86
CA THR A 14 6.96 -8.27 -2.09
C THR A 14 5.54 -8.77 -1.85
N ALA A 15 5.39 -9.90 -1.12
CA ALA A 15 4.09 -10.47 -0.82
C ALA A 15 3.23 -9.51 0.01
N LEU A 16 3.82 -8.79 0.96
CA LEU A 16 3.12 -7.76 1.75
C LEU A 16 2.66 -6.59 0.87
N VAL A 17 3.50 -6.07 -0.02
CA VAL A 17 3.12 -4.98 -0.92
C VAL A 17 2.02 -5.41 -1.91
N VAL A 18 2.13 -6.61 -2.48
CA VAL A 18 1.09 -7.17 -3.37
C VAL A 18 -0.22 -7.35 -2.61
N GLY A 19 -0.18 -7.94 -1.42
CA GLY A 19 -1.36 -8.10 -0.56
C GLY A 19 -1.99 -6.75 -0.21
N TYR A 20 -1.17 -5.76 0.15
CA TYR A 20 -1.63 -4.39 0.42
C TYR A 20 -2.34 -3.77 -0.78
N ALA A 21 -1.76 -3.89 -1.97
CA ALA A 21 -2.32 -3.34 -3.20
C ALA A 21 -3.65 -4.01 -3.58
N VAL A 22 -3.73 -5.34 -3.47
CA VAL A 22 -4.96 -6.10 -3.74
C VAL A 22 -6.07 -5.72 -2.75
N VAL A 23 -5.77 -5.75 -1.44
CA VAL A 23 -6.73 -5.39 -0.39
C VAL A 23 -7.19 -3.94 -0.53
N GLY A 24 -6.27 -3.01 -0.81
CA GLY A 24 -6.61 -1.61 -1.06
C GLY A 24 -7.49 -1.42 -2.29
N SER A 25 -7.20 -2.13 -3.39
CA SER A 25 -8.01 -2.05 -4.61
C SER A 25 -9.41 -2.60 -4.39
N LEU A 26 -9.53 -3.75 -3.71
CA LEU A 26 -10.82 -4.34 -3.36
C LEU A 26 -11.60 -3.47 -2.38
N GLN A 27 -10.91 -2.86 -1.40
CA GLN A 27 -11.53 -1.91 -0.48
C GLN A 27 -12.16 -0.74 -1.24
N VAL A 28 -11.44 -0.08 -2.14
CA VAL A 28 -11.93 1.10 -2.86
C VAL A 28 -13.02 0.75 -3.88
N LEU A 29 -12.80 -0.30 -4.67
CA LEU A 29 -13.65 -0.59 -5.85
C LEU A 29 -14.83 -1.52 -5.55
N VAL A 30 -14.77 -2.29 -4.47
CA VAL A 30 -15.75 -3.37 -4.21
C VAL A 30 -16.33 -3.27 -2.82
N TRP A 31 -15.51 -3.42 -1.78
CA TRP A 31 -16.02 -3.56 -0.41
C TRP A 31 -16.60 -2.26 0.14
N ASN A 32 -15.95 -1.12 -0.12
CA ASN A 32 -16.46 0.17 0.37
C ASN A 32 -17.76 0.57 -0.31
N PRO A 33 -17.91 0.52 -1.67
CA PRO A 33 -19.20 0.78 -2.31
C PRO A 33 -20.32 -0.14 -1.83
N LEU A 34 -20.06 -1.45 -1.71
CA LEU A 34 -21.07 -2.41 -1.24
C LEU A 34 -21.46 -2.20 0.23
N ALA A 35 -20.51 -1.74 1.07
CA ALA A 35 -20.80 -1.38 2.46
C ALA A 35 -21.53 -0.04 2.58
N ALA A 36 -21.27 0.88 1.66
CA ALA A 36 -21.89 2.19 1.61
C ALA A 36 -23.38 2.12 1.23
N VAL A 37 -23.75 1.17 0.36
CA VAL A 37 -25.14 0.97 -0.08
C VAL A 37 -25.56 -0.50 0.14
N PRO A 38 -25.95 -0.87 1.38
CA PRO A 38 -26.29 -2.25 1.71
C PRO A 38 -27.47 -2.76 0.88
N GLY A 39 -27.33 -3.96 0.31
CA GLY A 39 -28.36 -4.62 -0.48
C GLY A 39 -28.34 -4.29 -1.97
N ALA A 40 -27.51 -3.35 -2.42
CA ALA A 40 -27.28 -3.08 -3.83
C ALA A 40 -26.09 -3.89 -4.37
N THR A 41 -26.14 -4.21 -5.66
CA THR A 41 -25.01 -4.73 -6.43
C THR A 41 -24.12 -3.58 -6.92
N LEU A 42 -22.85 -3.88 -7.26
CA LEU A 42 -21.95 -2.87 -7.84
C LEU A 42 -22.51 -2.24 -9.12
N SER A 43 -23.21 -3.01 -9.95
CA SER A 43 -23.82 -2.50 -11.17
C SER A 43 -24.94 -1.51 -10.88
N GLU A 44 -25.80 -1.81 -9.90
CA GLU A 44 -26.87 -0.90 -9.48
C GLU A 44 -26.30 0.40 -8.91
N ILE A 45 -25.21 0.30 -8.13
CA ILE A 45 -24.49 1.47 -7.61
C ILE A 45 -23.97 2.34 -8.76
N HIS A 46 -23.31 1.76 -9.78
CA HIS A 46 -22.79 2.55 -10.90
C HIS A 46 -23.91 3.19 -11.72
N VAL A 47 -25.01 2.45 -11.96
CA VAL A 47 -26.17 2.99 -12.68
C VAL A 47 -26.80 4.16 -11.93
N GLU A 48 -26.90 4.08 -10.61
CA GLU A 48 -27.47 5.17 -9.80
C GLU A 48 -26.53 6.37 -9.73
N LEU A 49 -25.23 6.15 -9.61
CA LEU A 49 -24.24 7.22 -9.72
C LEU A 49 -24.35 7.92 -11.07
N ASP A 50 -24.43 7.17 -12.18
CA ASP A 50 -24.57 7.74 -13.52
C ASP A 50 -25.85 8.59 -13.64
N ARG A 51 -26.96 8.17 -13.03
CA ARG A 51 -28.21 8.97 -12.95
C ARG A 51 -28.04 10.25 -12.15
N ALA A 52 -27.23 10.22 -11.10
CA ALA A 52 -26.87 11.38 -10.28
C ALA A 52 -25.78 12.27 -10.93
N GLY A 53 -25.31 11.93 -12.14
CA GLY A 53 -24.20 12.64 -12.81
C GLY A 53 -22.83 12.38 -12.16
N GLN A 54 -22.73 11.35 -11.33
CA GLN A 54 -21.52 10.93 -10.64
C GLN A 54 -20.95 9.66 -11.28
N SER A 55 -19.65 9.46 -11.18
CA SER A 55 -19.00 8.21 -11.58
C SER A 55 -17.59 8.15 -11.00
N PHE A 56 -17.05 6.95 -10.79
CA PHE A 56 -15.64 6.80 -10.44
C PHE A 56 -14.97 5.78 -11.36
N SER A 57 -13.76 6.11 -11.80
CA SER A 57 -12.97 5.23 -12.66
C SER A 57 -12.12 4.29 -11.81
N PRO A 58 -11.98 3.00 -12.21
CA PRO A 58 -11.03 2.09 -11.58
C PRO A 58 -9.58 2.40 -11.97
N ALA A 59 -9.33 3.18 -13.03
CA ALA A 59 -8.00 3.38 -13.58
C ALA A 59 -6.98 3.99 -12.59
N PRO A 60 -7.31 5.03 -11.78
CA PRO A 60 -6.36 5.56 -10.79
C PRO A 60 -5.99 4.53 -9.72
N VAL A 61 -6.94 3.71 -9.27
CA VAL A 61 -6.72 2.66 -8.26
C VAL A 61 -5.82 1.55 -8.83
N ILE A 62 -6.09 1.13 -10.07
CA ILE A 62 -5.27 0.13 -10.77
C ILE A 62 -3.85 0.67 -10.98
N LEU A 63 -3.71 1.92 -11.42
CA LEU A 63 -2.39 2.55 -11.60
C LEU A 63 -1.63 2.61 -10.28
N TRP A 64 -2.27 3.02 -9.19
CA TRP A 64 -1.69 3.02 -7.85
C TRP A 64 -1.17 1.63 -7.44
N ALA A 65 -2.00 0.60 -7.62
CA ALA A 65 -1.64 -0.78 -7.30
C ALA A 65 -0.44 -1.27 -8.15
N VAL A 66 -0.47 -1.02 -9.46
CA VAL A 66 0.60 -1.40 -10.38
C VAL A 66 1.91 -0.70 -10.04
N LEU A 67 1.90 0.59 -9.74
CA LEU A 67 3.10 1.33 -9.36
C LEU A 67 3.71 0.80 -8.06
N GLY A 68 2.88 0.49 -7.05
CA GLY A 68 3.33 -0.12 -5.80
C GLY A 68 3.99 -1.49 -6.03
N VAL A 69 3.35 -2.36 -6.82
CA VAL A 69 3.88 -3.69 -7.14
C VAL A 69 5.15 -3.61 -8.00
N ALA A 70 5.22 -2.69 -8.96
CA ALA A 70 6.41 -2.46 -9.77
C ALA A 70 7.60 -1.99 -8.92
N ALA A 71 7.36 -1.12 -7.94
CA ALA A 71 8.39 -0.68 -7.00
C ALA A 71 8.87 -1.83 -6.09
N ALA A 72 7.97 -2.71 -5.64
CA ALA A 72 8.36 -3.91 -4.90
C ALA A 72 9.18 -4.87 -5.77
N ALA A 73 8.78 -5.08 -7.03
CA ALA A 73 9.50 -5.93 -7.97
C ALA A 73 10.92 -5.39 -8.24
N SER A 74 11.11 -4.07 -8.34
CA SER A 74 12.44 -3.47 -8.53
C SER A 74 13.36 -3.72 -7.32
N LEU A 75 12.83 -3.69 -6.09
CA LEU A 75 13.56 -4.06 -4.88
C LEU A 75 13.93 -5.54 -4.86
N ALA A 76 13.01 -6.44 -5.25
CA ALA A 76 13.27 -7.87 -5.36
C ALA A 76 14.36 -8.17 -6.39
N VAL A 77 14.30 -7.53 -7.57
CA VAL A 77 15.36 -7.64 -8.60
C VAL A 77 16.68 -7.12 -8.06
N SER A 78 16.68 -5.97 -7.36
CA SER A 78 17.90 -5.41 -6.76
C SER A 78 18.52 -6.35 -5.72
N ALA A 79 17.70 -7.03 -4.91
CA ALA A 79 18.16 -8.04 -3.96
C ALA A 79 18.82 -9.25 -4.64
N SER A 80 18.39 -9.59 -5.87
CA SER A 80 18.94 -10.70 -6.65
C SER A 80 20.24 -10.34 -7.41
N ARG A 81 20.41 -9.07 -7.78
CA ARG A 81 21.52 -8.61 -8.64
C ARG A 81 22.68 -7.96 -7.88
N SER A 82 22.46 -7.52 -6.65
CA SER A 82 23.44 -6.73 -5.91
C SER A 82 24.03 -7.49 -4.72
N ASP A 83 25.23 -8.04 -4.90
CA ASP A 83 25.92 -8.79 -3.84
C ASP A 83 26.28 -7.93 -2.62
N GLY A 84 26.45 -6.62 -2.81
CA GLY A 84 26.76 -5.65 -1.75
C GLY A 84 25.55 -5.00 -1.07
N LEU A 85 24.31 -5.30 -1.49
CA LEU A 85 23.13 -4.69 -0.88
C LEU A 85 22.93 -5.23 0.54
N ALA A 86 23.03 -4.35 1.53
CA ALA A 86 22.84 -4.75 2.92
C ALA A 86 21.35 -5.01 3.20
N LEU A 87 21.09 -6.04 4.02
CA LEU A 87 19.74 -6.48 4.37
C LEU A 87 18.88 -5.34 4.98
N SER A 88 19.50 -4.45 5.75
CA SER A 88 18.85 -3.28 6.35
C SER A 88 18.29 -2.31 5.30
N HIS A 89 18.99 -2.10 4.19
CA HIS A 89 18.53 -1.22 3.11
C HIS A 89 17.33 -1.82 2.38
N LEU A 90 17.35 -3.15 2.17
CA LEU A 90 16.23 -3.85 1.54
C LEU A 90 14.98 -3.80 2.43
N ALA A 91 15.14 -4.10 3.73
CA ALA A 91 14.05 -3.99 4.71
C ALA A 91 13.50 -2.56 4.78
N PHE A 92 14.39 -1.57 4.86
CA PHE A 92 14.02 -0.15 4.86
C PHE A 92 13.24 0.24 3.59
N GLY A 93 13.66 -0.21 2.41
CA GLY A 93 12.97 0.05 1.14
C GLY A 93 11.54 -0.47 1.11
N TYR A 94 11.32 -1.74 1.50
CA TYR A 94 9.95 -2.28 1.60
C TYR A 94 9.12 -1.58 2.67
N SER A 95 9.72 -1.24 3.81
CA SER A 95 9.04 -0.48 4.86
C SER A 95 8.60 0.89 4.34
N LEU A 96 9.44 1.61 3.59
CA LEU A 96 9.07 2.89 2.99
C LEU A 96 7.90 2.76 2.01
N LEU A 97 7.88 1.72 1.17
CA LEU A 97 6.75 1.47 0.27
C LEU A 97 5.43 1.29 1.05
N LEU A 98 5.45 0.49 2.12
CA LEU A 98 4.28 0.24 2.95
C LEU A 98 3.86 1.47 3.78
N VAL A 99 4.81 2.27 4.26
CA VAL A 99 4.54 3.56 4.93
C VAL A 99 3.86 4.53 3.97
N GLY A 100 4.41 4.68 2.76
CA GLY A 100 3.81 5.51 1.71
C GLY A 100 2.47 4.96 1.19
N GLY A 101 2.19 3.68 1.43
CA GLY A 101 0.92 3.03 1.11
C GLY A 101 -0.28 3.74 1.73
N ALA A 102 -0.24 4.11 3.02
CA ALA A 102 -1.36 4.74 3.70
C ALA A 102 -1.77 6.11 3.12
N PRO A 103 -0.88 7.11 2.99
CA PRO A 103 -1.26 8.40 2.43
C PRO A 103 -1.64 8.26 0.95
N SER A 104 -0.94 7.45 0.16
CA SER A 104 -1.31 7.25 -1.26
C SER A 104 -2.65 6.54 -1.43
N PHE A 105 -2.95 5.56 -0.56
CA PHE A 105 -4.26 4.91 -0.49
C PHE A 105 -5.36 5.91 -0.16
N PHE A 106 -5.16 6.78 0.83
CA PHE A 106 -6.12 7.83 1.18
C PHE A 106 -6.44 8.71 -0.02
N PHE A 107 -5.43 9.19 -0.76
CA PHE A 107 -5.65 10.04 -1.93
C PHE A 107 -6.40 9.31 -3.06
N VAL A 108 -6.09 8.04 -3.31
CA VAL A 108 -6.77 7.29 -4.39
C VAL A 108 -8.19 6.88 -4.01
N ALA A 109 -8.47 6.67 -2.71
CA ALA A 109 -9.79 6.35 -2.19
C ALA A 109 -10.70 7.58 -2.08
N PHE A 110 -10.12 8.77 -1.94
CA PHE A 110 -10.85 10.01 -1.70
C PHE A 110 -11.89 10.33 -2.78
N SER A 111 -11.49 10.28 -4.06
CA SER A 111 -12.40 10.61 -5.15
C SER A 111 -13.59 9.64 -5.23
N PRO A 112 -13.41 8.30 -5.29
CA PRO A 112 -14.53 7.37 -5.22
C PRO A 112 -15.42 7.56 -3.99
N GLY A 113 -14.84 7.85 -2.82
CA GLY A 113 -15.60 8.14 -1.59
C GLY A 113 -16.49 9.37 -1.73
N MET A 114 -15.98 10.47 -2.31
CA MET A 114 -16.77 11.69 -2.55
C MET A 114 -17.87 11.48 -3.59
N GLN A 115 -17.60 10.73 -4.67
CA GLN A 115 -18.62 10.42 -5.68
C GLN A 115 -19.78 9.62 -5.07
N LEU A 116 -19.48 8.67 -4.17
CA LEU A 116 -20.49 7.94 -3.42
C LEU A 116 -21.27 8.85 -2.45
N ALA A 117 -20.57 9.76 -1.76
CA ALA A 117 -21.19 10.72 -0.86
C ALA A 117 -22.20 11.61 -1.59
N ASP A 118 -21.80 12.19 -2.72
CA ASP A 118 -22.63 13.10 -3.50
C ASP A 118 -23.78 12.37 -4.20
N GLY A 119 -23.56 11.12 -4.62
CA GLY A 119 -24.59 10.31 -5.30
C GLY A 119 -25.66 9.76 -4.36
N PHE A 120 -25.30 9.34 -3.14
CA PHE A 120 -26.22 8.70 -2.19
C PHE A 120 -26.56 9.54 -0.96
N GLY A 121 -26.00 10.74 -0.83
CA GLY A 121 -26.20 11.61 0.34
C GLY A 121 -25.60 11.03 1.63
N ILE A 122 -24.53 10.26 1.51
CA ILE A 122 -23.83 9.58 2.61
C ILE A 122 -22.49 10.27 2.94
N SER A 123 -21.79 9.80 3.97
CA SER A 123 -20.45 10.31 4.26
C SER A 123 -19.44 9.85 3.20
N GLY A 124 -18.42 10.65 2.86
CA GLY A 124 -17.36 10.23 1.91
C GLY A 124 -16.30 9.30 2.49
N GLY A 125 -16.49 8.82 3.72
CA GLY A 125 -15.54 8.00 4.45
C GLY A 125 -15.58 6.51 4.10
N ASP A 126 -14.70 5.76 4.76
CA ASP A 126 -14.73 4.29 4.74
C ASP A 126 -15.95 3.76 5.52
N HIS A 127 -16.86 3.08 4.81
CA HIS A 127 -17.97 2.32 5.38
C HIS A 127 -17.55 0.86 5.67
N SER A 128 -16.56 0.35 4.94
CA SER A 128 -16.00 -0.99 5.12
C SER A 128 -14.80 -0.99 6.09
N PRO A 129 -14.69 -1.98 7.01
CA PRO A 129 -13.61 -2.01 7.99
C PRO A 129 -12.22 -2.36 7.42
N TRP A 130 -12.14 -2.79 6.16
CA TRP A 130 -10.89 -3.31 5.56
C TRP A 130 -9.83 -2.25 5.26
N ALA A 131 -10.15 -0.96 5.42
CA ALA A 131 -9.12 0.08 5.45
C ALA A 131 -8.24 0.00 6.72
N ARG A 132 -8.77 -0.49 7.86
CA ARG A 132 -8.02 -0.54 9.13
C ARG A 132 -6.75 -1.39 9.06
N PRO A 133 -6.78 -2.63 8.52
CA PRO A 133 -5.57 -3.43 8.35
C PRO A 133 -4.50 -2.75 7.49
N LEU A 134 -4.88 -1.96 6.49
CA LEU A 134 -3.93 -1.21 5.65
C LEU A 134 -3.21 -0.14 6.47
N TYR A 135 -3.95 0.67 7.22
CA TYR A 135 -3.34 1.69 8.09
C TYR A 135 -2.47 1.07 9.20
N VAL A 136 -2.89 -0.03 9.80
CA VAL A 136 -2.08 -0.77 10.79
C VAL A 136 -0.79 -1.30 10.15
N THR A 137 -0.87 -1.85 8.94
CA THR A 137 0.30 -2.35 8.22
C THR A 137 1.30 -1.23 7.93
N SER A 138 0.83 -0.07 7.48
CA SER A 138 1.67 1.11 7.25
C SER A 138 2.30 1.63 8.54
N PHE A 139 1.56 1.63 9.65
CA PHE A 139 2.08 2.02 10.96
C PHE A 139 3.18 1.06 11.46
N LEU A 140 2.96 -0.25 11.37
CA LEU A 140 3.97 -1.25 11.72
C LEU A 140 5.20 -1.13 10.81
N ALA A 141 5.01 -0.90 9.52
CA ALA A 141 6.10 -0.65 8.58
C ALA A 141 6.90 0.61 8.96
N MET A 142 6.25 1.65 9.49
CA MET A 142 6.93 2.86 9.98
C MET A 142 7.85 2.55 11.15
N ILE A 143 7.41 1.71 12.10
CA ILE A 143 8.26 1.27 13.22
C ILE A 143 9.49 0.52 12.69
N VAL A 144 9.30 -0.38 11.72
CA VAL A 144 10.42 -1.12 11.11
C VAL A 144 11.36 -0.20 10.34
N ALA A 145 10.84 0.80 9.62
CA ALA A 145 11.66 1.80 8.93
C ALA A 145 12.54 2.60 9.91
N ILE A 146 11.96 3.06 11.02
CA ILE A 146 12.70 3.79 12.07
C ILE A 146 13.79 2.91 12.68
N ALA A 147 13.47 1.66 13.02
CA ALA A 147 14.42 0.71 13.60
C ALA A 147 15.59 0.42 12.65
N THR A 148 15.30 0.18 11.37
CA THR A 148 16.33 -0.13 10.36
C THR A 148 17.20 1.09 10.01
N ALA A 149 16.63 2.30 9.98
CA ALA A 149 17.38 3.54 9.83
C ALA A 149 18.34 3.79 11.01
N GLY A 150 17.89 3.59 12.25
CA GLY A 150 18.73 3.72 13.44
C GLY A 150 19.91 2.75 13.46
N LEU A 151 19.69 1.50 13.02
CA LEU A 151 20.75 0.49 12.87
C LEU A 151 21.77 0.88 11.79
N ALA A 152 21.33 1.46 10.67
CA ALA A 152 22.22 1.91 9.61
C ALA A 152 23.12 3.08 10.09
N ILE A 153 22.56 4.03 10.84
CA ILE A 153 23.32 5.17 11.37
C ILE A 153 24.37 4.72 12.41
N THR A 154 23.99 3.84 13.33
CA THR A 154 24.89 3.36 14.39
C THR A 154 26.04 2.52 13.85
N THR A 155 25.79 1.69 12.84
CA THR A 155 26.82 0.86 12.19
C THR A 155 27.80 1.70 11.36
N SER A 156 27.32 2.73 10.65
CA SER A 156 28.18 3.68 9.93
C SER A 156 29.11 4.47 10.86
N ARG A 157 28.60 4.93 12.02
CA ARG A 157 29.41 5.64 13.02
C ARG A 157 30.53 4.77 13.60
N ARG A 158 30.27 3.49 13.87
CA ARG A 158 31.29 2.58 14.40
C ARG A 158 32.45 2.36 13.43
N ARG A 159 32.17 2.29 12.12
CA ARG A 159 33.22 2.12 11.11
C ARG A 159 34.14 3.33 10.96
N ALA A 160 33.59 4.54 11.15
CA ALA A 160 34.36 5.79 11.07
C ALA A 160 35.31 6.02 12.26
N HIS A 161 35.06 5.39 13.42
CA HIS A 161 35.95 5.49 14.59
C HIS A 161 37.07 4.44 14.62
N THR A 162 37.03 3.44 13.74
CA THR A 162 38.02 2.35 13.68
C THR A 162 39.01 2.46 12.53
N SER A 163 38.90 3.52 11.72
CA SER A 163 39.81 3.87 10.61
C SER A 163 40.70 5.04 11.00
#